data_AF-A0A072VP42-F1
#
_entry.id   AF-A0A072VP42-F1
#
_cell.length_a   1.000
_cell.length_b   1.000
_cell.length_c   1.000
_cell.angle_alpha   90.00
_cell.angle_beta   90.00
_cell.angle_gamma   90.00
#
_symmetry.space_group_name_H-M   'P 1'
#
loop_
_entity.id
_entity.type
_entity.pdbx_description
1 polymer ?
#
loop_
_entity_poly.entity_id
_entity_poly.type
_entity_poly.pdbx_seq_one_letter_code
_entity_poly.pdbx_strand_id
1 'polypeptide(L)'
;MGEVDSHQVHDKSIEAWSQFSGRISGEWDGFGADFSKQGKVIELPESVVPEAYREWEVKVFDWQTQCPTLADPKDHVIQYRSVQLLPTVGCEADAATVYSSDERKVSVENSEVNAFAYQSSGSYVAVWQKKDDLIELEYCLINPQDFESRVRFIQRICVLNNTEMELQGIRVFREQWYGPFRNGDQLGGCAIRDSAFASTAPMISSDIAGIWQGSKAVTTFDTTNTGIFRELLGDETQKSVRDGENNVLLPKQLWFSFEQNKVGETLSEVGWLLDHGKAITSSCLFSSTAKLKEISIALETIALEHVV
;
A
#
# COMPACT_ATOMS: atom_id res chain seq x y z
N MET A 1 -30.29 22.46 13.16
CA MET A 1 -28.96 21.96 13.55
C MET A 1 -29.21 20.69 14.34
N GLY A 2 -29.15 19.54 13.67
CA GLY A 2 -29.40 18.25 14.32
C GLY A 2 -28.14 17.82 15.04
N GLU A 3 -28.24 17.53 16.33
CA GLU A 3 -27.26 16.73 17.05
C GLU A 3 -27.20 15.36 16.36
N VAL A 4 -26.09 15.07 15.68
CA VAL A 4 -25.79 13.72 15.23
C VAL A 4 -25.46 12.92 16.47
N ASP A 5 -26.30 11.93 16.76
CA ASP A 5 -26.28 11.14 17.98
C ASP A 5 -24.95 10.37 18.10
N SER A 6 -24.15 10.68 19.12
CA SER A 6 -22.79 10.13 19.32
C SER A 6 -22.79 8.60 19.46
N HIS A 7 -23.91 8.01 19.86
CA HIS A 7 -24.07 6.56 19.91
C HIS A 7 -24.11 5.91 18.52
N GLN A 8 -24.75 6.52 17.53
CA GLN A 8 -24.80 5.97 16.17
C GLN A 8 -23.44 6.02 15.46
N VAL A 9 -22.62 7.04 15.76
CA VAL A 9 -21.28 7.18 15.17
C VAL A 9 -20.33 6.13 15.75
N HIS A 10 -20.44 5.82 17.05
CA HIS A 10 -19.61 4.80 17.71
C HIS A 10 -19.95 3.38 17.22
N ASP A 11 -21.23 3.04 17.08
CA ASP A 11 -21.67 1.71 16.59
C ASP A 11 -21.22 1.45 15.14
N LYS A 12 -21.30 2.46 14.26
CA LYS A 12 -20.84 2.34 12.87
C LYS A 12 -19.33 2.11 12.76
N SER A 13 -18.55 2.76 13.62
CA SER A 13 -17.09 2.62 13.59
C SER A 13 -16.63 1.24 14.09
N ILE A 14 -17.32 0.67 15.08
CA ILE A 14 -17.11 -0.72 15.53
C ILE A 14 -17.42 -1.70 14.39
N GLU A 15 -18.51 -1.48 13.64
CA GLU A 15 -18.84 -2.32 12.49
C GLU A 15 -17.79 -2.21 11.38
N ALA A 16 -17.32 -1.00 11.07
CA ALA A 16 -16.29 -0.77 10.06
C ALA A 16 -14.96 -1.43 10.43
N TRP A 17 -14.53 -1.34 11.69
CA TRP A 17 -13.31 -2.01 12.18
C TRP A 17 -13.44 -3.53 12.12
N SER A 18 -14.59 -4.07 12.50
CA SER A 18 -14.86 -5.51 12.42
C SER A 18 -14.80 -6.02 10.96
N GLN A 19 -15.40 -5.28 10.02
CA GLN A 19 -15.33 -5.59 8.59
C GLN A 19 -13.91 -5.49 8.04
N PHE A 20 -13.19 -4.42 8.39
CA PHE A 20 -11.78 -4.26 8.06
C PHE A 20 -10.96 -5.46 8.55
N SER A 21 -11.14 -5.83 9.82
CA SER A 21 -10.41 -6.91 10.47
C SER A 21 -10.65 -8.26 9.79
N GLY A 22 -11.90 -8.54 9.43
CA GLY A 22 -12.27 -9.75 8.69
C GLY A 22 -11.68 -9.83 7.29
N ARG A 23 -11.56 -8.70 6.59
CA ARG A 23 -11.02 -8.65 5.21
C ARG A 23 -9.50 -8.67 5.15
N ILE A 24 -8.82 -8.06 6.11
CA ILE A 24 -7.35 -7.97 6.10
C ILE A 24 -6.68 -9.21 6.69
N SER A 25 -7.37 -9.95 7.56
CA SER A 25 -6.82 -11.11 8.27
C SER A 25 -6.71 -12.34 7.36
N GLY A 26 -5.54 -12.97 7.35
CA GLY A 26 -5.26 -14.14 6.53
C GLY A 26 -3.77 -14.36 6.26
N GLU A 27 -3.49 -15.43 5.54
CA GLU A 27 -2.22 -15.66 4.87
C GLU A 27 -2.27 -14.98 3.50
N TRP A 28 -1.27 -14.17 3.21
CA TRP A 28 -1.16 -13.43 1.95
C TRP A 28 0.16 -13.80 1.28
N ASP A 29 0.10 -14.44 0.11
CA ASP A 29 1.27 -14.89 -0.63
C ASP A 29 1.40 -14.09 -1.92
N GLY A 30 2.63 -13.85 -2.38
CA GLY A 30 2.82 -13.04 -3.57
C GLY A 30 4.27 -12.75 -3.92
N PHE A 31 4.46 -11.60 -4.57
CA PHE A 31 5.77 -11.12 -4.98
C PHE A 31 5.99 -9.68 -4.52
N GLY A 32 7.22 -9.34 -4.16
CA GLY A 32 7.62 -8.00 -3.75
C GLY A 32 8.87 -7.54 -4.48
N ALA A 33 8.91 -6.27 -4.88
CA ALA A 33 10.07 -5.68 -5.56
C ALA A 33 10.35 -4.25 -5.08
N ASP A 34 11.61 -3.86 -5.11
CA ASP A 34 12.06 -2.50 -4.80
C ASP A 34 12.27 -1.71 -6.11
N PHE A 35 11.82 -0.46 -6.11
CA PHE A 35 11.99 0.49 -7.21
C PHE A 35 12.63 1.78 -6.69
N SER A 36 13.46 2.39 -7.53
CA SER A 36 13.98 3.74 -7.30
C SER A 36 12.86 4.79 -7.32
N LYS A 37 13.16 6.02 -6.88
CA LYS A 37 12.22 7.15 -6.95
C LYS A 37 11.80 7.54 -8.38
N GLN A 38 12.49 7.04 -9.41
CA GLN A 38 12.12 7.18 -10.83
C GLN A 38 11.40 5.94 -11.40
N GLY A 39 11.06 4.95 -10.56
CA GLY A 39 10.34 3.75 -11.01
C GLY A 39 11.20 2.70 -11.70
N LYS A 40 12.53 2.89 -11.73
CA LYS A 40 13.44 1.84 -12.20
C LYS A 40 13.51 0.73 -11.15
N VAL A 41 13.22 -0.51 -11.57
CA VAL A 41 13.34 -1.72 -10.76
C VAL A 41 14.79 -1.94 -10.28
N ILE A 42 14.93 -2.40 -9.05
CA ILE A 42 16.22 -2.72 -8.42
C ILE A 42 16.41 -4.24 -8.43
N GLU A 43 17.53 -4.69 -9.00
CA GLU A 43 17.90 -6.12 -9.05
C GLU A 43 18.25 -6.64 -7.66
N LEU A 44 17.91 -7.90 -7.39
CA LEU A 44 18.31 -8.56 -6.15
C LEU A 44 19.84 -8.69 -6.08
N PRO A 45 20.44 -8.55 -4.88
CA PRO A 45 21.88 -8.65 -4.75
C PRO A 45 22.37 -10.06 -5.09
N GLU A 46 23.54 -10.17 -5.73
CA GLU A 46 24.11 -11.47 -6.15
C GLU A 46 24.24 -12.47 -4.99
N SER A 47 24.40 -11.98 -3.76
CA SER A 47 24.53 -12.81 -2.56
C SER A 47 23.28 -13.64 -2.24
N VAL A 48 22.12 -13.31 -2.82
CA VAL A 48 20.86 -14.03 -2.58
C VAL A 48 20.35 -14.77 -3.81
N VAL A 49 20.97 -14.55 -4.97
CA VAL A 49 20.54 -15.13 -6.25
C VAL A 49 21.34 -16.41 -6.52
N PRO A 50 20.69 -17.57 -6.72
CA PRO A 50 21.37 -18.82 -7.06
C PRO A 50 22.31 -18.69 -8.27
N GLU A 51 23.42 -19.43 -8.26
CA GLU A 51 24.42 -19.40 -9.32
C GLU A 51 23.85 -19.73 -10.71
N ALA A 52 22.86 -20.63 -10.78
CA ALA A 52 22.21 -20.98 -12.04
C ALA A 52 21.60 -19.77 -12.77
N TYR A 53 20.98 -18.82 -12.05
CA TYR A 53 20.45 -17.60 -12.69
C TYR A 53 21.57 -16.77 -13.31
N ARG A 54 22.76 -16.75 -12.69
CA ARG A 54 23.94 -16.05 -13.22
C ARG A 54 24.50 -16.75 -14.45
N GLU A 55 24.60 -18.07 -14.43
CA GLU A 55 25.01 -18.88 -15.59
C GLU A 55 24.08 -18.71 -16.79
N TRP A 56 22.78 -18.47 -16.53
CA TRP A 56 21.77 -18.26 -17.56
C TRP A 56 21.59 -16.78 -17.94
N GLU A 57 22.36 -15.87 -17.35
CA GLU A 57 22.25 -14.41 -17.52
C GLU A 57 20.83 -13.87 -17.24
N VAL A 58 20.10 -14.53 -16.33
CA VAL A 58 18.74 -14.16 -15.93
C VAL A 58 18.82 -13.27 -14.69
N LYS A 59 18.35 -12.04 -14.83
CA LYS A 59 18.23 -11.08 -13.72
C LYS A 59 16.99 -11.38 -12.88
N VAL A 60 17.17 -11.37 -11.56
CA VAL A 60 16.08 -11.58 -10.60
C VAL A 60 15.80 -10.27 -9.88
N PHE A 61 14.52 -9.87 -9.83
CA PHE A 61 14.09 -8.60 -9.26
C PHE A 61 13.08 -8.79 -8.12
N ASP A 62 12.22 -9.79 -8.25
CA ASP A 62 11.13 -10.06 -7.33
C ASP A 62 11.56 -11.03 -6.23
N TRP A 63 11.22 -10.69 -4.99
CA TRP A 63 11.14 -11.63 -3.89
C TRP A 63 9.83 -12.40 -3.98
N GLN A 64 9.86 -13.70 -3.74
CA GLN A 64 8.64 -14.39 -3.31
C GLN A 64 8.36 -13.98 -1.86
N THR A 65 7.11 -13.63 -1.55
CA THR A 65 6.75 -13.06 -0.27
C THR A 65 5.57 -13.77 0.37
N GLN A 66 5.58 -13.78 1.71
CA GLN A 66 4.42 -14.14 2.51
C GLN A 66 4.17 -13.06 3.55
N CYS A 67 2.90 -12.79 3.84
CA CYS A 67 2.50 -11.75 4.76
C CYS A 67 1.29 -12.20 5.60
N PRO A 68 1.47 -13.18 6.52
CA PRO A 68 0.46 -13.49 7.54
C PRO A 68 0.07 -12.21 8.25
N THR A 69 -1.22 -11.90 8.21
CA THR A 69 -1.81 -10.68 8.75
C THR A 69 -2.97 -11.05 9.67
N LEU A 70 -3.02 -10.45 10.85
CA LEU A 70 -4.10 -10.63 11.82
C LEU A 70 -4.51 -9.28 12.40
N ALA A 71 -5.78 -8.93 12.26
CA ALA A 71 -6.40 -7.81 12.95
C ALA A 71 -7.45 -8.34 13.94
N ASP A 72 -7.40 -7.85 15.18
CA ASP A 72 -8.37 -8.24 16.19
C ASP A 72 -9.67 -7.44 15.97
N PRO A 73 -10.84 -8.09 15.83
CA PRO A 73 -12.09 -7.38 15.57
C PRO A 73 -12.62 -6.61 16.80
N LYS A 74 -12.09 -6.86 18.01
CA LYS A 74 -12.50 -6.22 19.26
C LYS A 74 -11.49 -5.17 19.71
N ASP A 75 -10.21 -5.51 19.58
CA ASP A 75 -9.12 -4.63 19.97
C ASP A 75 -8.57 -3.94 18.72
N HIS A 76 -8.41 -2.61 18.72
CA HIS A 76 -7.83 -1.88 17.58
C HIS A 76 -6.33 -2.20 17.47
N VAL A 77 -6.04 -3.39 16.96
CA VAL A 77 -4.72 -3.98 16.85
C VAL A 77 -4.66 -4.74 15.54
N ILE A 78 -3.62 -4.48 14.77
CA ILE A 78 -3.25 -5.26 13.60
C ILE A 78 -1.78 -5.64 13.70
N GLN A 79 -1.46 -6.88 13.37
CA GLN A 79 -0.09 -7.37 13.31
C GLN A 79 0.11 -8.20 12.05
N TYR A 80 1.30 -8.09 11.46
CA TYR A 80 1.65 -8.86 10.28
C TYR A 80 3.16 -9.06 10.21
N ARG A 81 3.57 -10.06 9.45
CA ARG A 81 4.98 -10.40 9.23
C ARG A 81 5.26 -10.47 7.74
N SER A 82 6.00 -9.51 7.20
CA SER A 82 6.46 -9.55 5.81
C SER A 82 7.71 -10.42 5.71
N VAL A 83 7.55 -11.62 5.15
CA VAL A 83 8.62 -12.60 4.93
C VAL A 83 9.08 -12.54 3.47
N GLN A 84 10.39 -12.47 3.24
CA GLN A 84 10.99 -12.62 1.92
C GLN A 84 11.68 -13.98 1.84
N LEU A 85 11.41 -14.72 0.77
CA LEU A 85 12.00 -16.03 0.51
C LEU A 85 13.12 -15.91 -0.52
N LEU A 86 14.18 -16.70 -0.37
CA LEU A 86 15.24 -16.78 -1.35
C LEU A 86 14.69 -17.28 -2.70
N PRO A 87 15.10 -16.69 -3.83
CA PRO A 87 14.82 -17.26 -5.14
C PRO A 87 15.34 -18.70 -5.24
N THR A 88 14.54 -19.60 -5.77
CA THR A 88 14.90 -21.01 -5.97
C THR A 88 14.91 -21.37 -7.46
N VAL A 89 15.60 -22.46 -7.80
CA VAL A 89 15.65 -23.05 -9.15
C VAL A 89 15.61 -24.58 -9.07
N GLY A 90 15.11 -25.24 -10.12
CA GLY A 90 15.15 -26.70 -10.23
C GLY A 90 14.27 -27.42 -9.20
N CYS A 91 14.67 -28.63 -8.79
CA CYS A 91 13.94 -29.44 -7.82
C CYS A 91 13.95 -28.88 -6.39
N GLU A 92 14.75 -27.84 -6.12
CA GLU A 92 14.78 -27.11 -4.85
C GLU A 92 13.64 -26.08 -4.75
N ALA A 93 12.83 -25.91 -5.81
CA ALA A 93 11.68 -25.02 -5.80
C ALA A 93 10.63 -25.40 -4.73
N ASP A 94 10.63 -26.66 -4.26
CA ASP A 94 9.77 -27.14 -3.17
C ASP A 94 10.28 -26.75 -1.77
N ALA A 95 11.48 -26.17 -1.65
CA ALA A 95 12.09 -25.76 -0.39
C ALA A 95 12.13 -24.22 -0.24
N ALA A 96 11.09 -23.65 0.37
CA ALA A 96 11.07 -22.23 0.71
C ALA A 96 12.08 -21.93 1.83
N THR A 97 13.07 -21.07 1.55
CA THR A 97 14.05 -20.61 2.54
C THR A 97 13.83 -19.14 2.86
N VAL A 98 13.64 -18.81 4.13
CA VAL A 98 13.46 -17.42 4.59
C VAL A 98 14.79 -16.67 4.48
N TYR A 99 14.80 -15.57 3.74
CA TYR A 99 15.90 -14.62 3.70
C TYR A 99 15.77 -13.58 4.81
N SER A 100 14.59 -12.94 4.89
CA SER A 100 14.31 -11.88 5.85
C SER A 100 12.87 -11.94 6.33
N SER A 101 12.63 -11.36 7.50
CA SER A 101 11.31 -11.26 8.11
C SER A 101 11.20 -9.93 8.85
N ASP A 102 10.20 -9.12 8.49
CA ASP A 102 9.87 -7.85 9.13
C ASP A 102 8.50 -7.97 9.82
N GLU A 103 8.49 -7.90 11.15
CA GLU A 103 7.27 -7.96 11.96
C GLU A 103 6.80 -6.55 12.31
N ARG A 104 5.53 -6.27 12.01
CA ARG A 104 4.90 -4.98 12.27
C ARG A 104 3.64 -5.20 13.10
N LYS A 105 3.45 -4.34 14.09
CA LYS A 105 2.25 -4.30 14.93
C LYS A 105 1.79 -2.86 15.05
N VAL A 106 0.53 -2.59 14.74
CA VAL A 106 -0.10 -1.30 15.02
C VAL A 106 -1.04 -1.52 16.20
N SER A 107 -0.85 -0.71 17.24
CA SER A 107 -1.69 -0.69 18.44
C SER A 107 -1.58 0.68 19.08
N VAL A 108 -2.56 1.08 19.89
CA VAL A 108 -2.58 2.39 20.58
C VAL A 108 -1.30 2.64 21.40
N GLU A 109 -0.68 1.58 21.90
CA GLU A 109 0.56 1.64 22.69
C GLU A 109 1.84 1.70 21.84
N ASN A 110 1.77 1.53 20.52
CA ASN A 110 2.96 1.53 19.66
C ASN A 110 3.35 2.96 19.26
N SER A 111 4.52 3.39 19.74
CA SER A 111 5.11 4.69 19.43
C SER A 111 5.70 4.83 18.02
N GLU A 112 5.89 3.73 17.29
CA GLU A 112 6.45 3.75 15.92
C GLU A 112 5.42 4.10 14.84
N VAL A 113 4.13 4.20 15.19
CA VAL A 113 3.04 4.52 14.25
C VAL A 113 2.47 5.88 14.59
N ASN A 114 2.65 6.84 13.68
CA ASN A 114 2.08 8.18 13.82
C ASN A 114 0.59 8.19 13.49
N ALA A 115 0.16 7.39 12.51
CA ALA A 115 -1.21 7.33 12.04
C ALA A 115 -1.53 5.99 11.38
N PHE A 116 -2.77 5.54 11.55
CA PHE A 116 -3.33 4.37 10.88
C PHE A 116 -4.76 4.66 10.42
N ALA A 117 -4.93 4.87 9.13
CA ALA A 117 -6.24 5.10 8.53
C ALA A 117 -6.75 3.83 7.86
N TYR A 118 -8.00 3.44 8.06
CA TYR A 118 -8.55 2.20 7.52
C TYR A 118 -9.92 2.40 6.90
N GLN A 119 -10.27 1.52 5.96
CA GLN A 119 -11.61 1.43 5.37
C GLN A 119 -12.15 0.03 5.58
N SER A 120 -13.47 -0.11 5.72
CA SER A 120 -14.12 -1.42 5.83
C SER A 120 -13.80 -2.37 4.67
N SER A 121 -13.29 -1.89 3.53
CA SER A 121 -12.75 -2.68 2.40
C SER A 121 -11.57 -3.57 2.75
N GLY A 122 -10.92 -3.36 3.90
CA GLY A 122 -9.63 -3.96 4.24
C GLY A 122 -8.45 -3.11 3.79
N SER A 123 -8.68 -2.05 3.01
CA SER A 123 -7.64 -1.11 2.62
C SER A 123 -7.23 -0.23 3.80
N TYR A 124 -5.96 0.13 3.87
CA TYR A 124 -5.44 1.00 4.93
C TYR A 124 -4.24 1.82 4.47
N VAL A 125 -3.90 2.82 5.29
CA VAL A 125 -2.64 3.55 5.22
C VAL A 125 -2.04 3.64 6.61
N ALA A 126 -0.78 3.24 6.75
CA ALA A 126 0.00 3.35 7.97
C ALA A 126 1.18 4.30 7.76
N VAL A 127 1.34 5.25 8.68
CA VAL A 127 2.44 6.21 8.69
C VAL A 127 3.40 5.82 9.81
N TRP A 128 4.50 5.19 9.44
CA TRP A 128 5.51 4.72 10.37
C TRP A 128 6.58 5.78 10.57
N GLN A 129 6.84 6.13 11.83
CA GLN A 129 7.99 6.94 12.21
C GLN A 129 9.15 6.01 12.54
N LYS A 130 10.18 6.02 11.69
CA LYS A 130 11.44 5.33 11.94
C LYS A 130 12.46 6.30 12.54
N LYS A 131 13.59 5.74 12.98
CA LYS A 131 14.74 6.53 13.46
C LYS A 131 15.32 7.36 12.30
N ASP A 132 16.17 8.33 12.64
CA ASP A 132 16.95 9.12 11.68
C ASP A 132 16.09 9.90 10.67
N ASP A 133 14.99 10.49 11.15
CA ASP A 133 14.06 11.32 10.38
C ASP A 133 13.46 10.61 9.14
N LEU A 134 13.39 9.28 9.17
CA LEU A 134 12.78 8.46 8.13
C LEU A 134 11.29 8.21 8.44
N ILE A 135 10.43 8.47 7.45
CA ILE A 135 9.02 8.10 7.45
C ILE A 135 8.82 6.99 6.41
N GLU A 136 8.07 5.95 6.79
CA GLU A 136 7.54 4.98 5.82
C GLU A 136 6.03 5.14 5.70
N LEU A 137 5.56 5.37 4.47
CA LEU A 137 4.14 5.36 4.14
C LEU A 137 3.79 4.02 3.55
N GLU A 138 3.06 3.23 4.30
CA GLU A 138 2.53 1.93 3.86
C GLU A 138 1.07 2.07 3.45
N TYR A 139 0.80 1.86 2.17
CA TYR A 139 -0.53 1.86 1.59
C TYR A 139 -0.90 0.42 1.25
N CYS A 140 -2.03 -0.07 1.73
CA CYS A 140 -2.57 -1.37 1.35
C CYS A 140 -3.90 -1.17 0.65
N LEU A 141 -3.95 -1.51 -0.64
CA LEU A 141 -5.15 -1.40 -1.47
C LEU A 141 -5.71 -2.80 -1.72
N ILE A 142 -6.92 -3.06 -1.25
CA ILE A 142 -7.67 -4.30 -1.54
C ILE A 142 -8.49 -4.11 -2.81
N ASN A 143 -8.44 -5.08 -3.73
CA ASN A 143 -9.30 -5.08 -4.90
C ASN A 143 -10.78 -5.22 -4.46
N PRO A 144 -11.65 -4.24 -4.74
CA PRO A 144 -13.05 -4.29 -4.31
C PRO A 144 -13.89 -5.33 -5.06
N GLN A 145 -13.35 -5.95 -6.11
CA GLN A 145 -14.07 -6.97 -6.88
C GLN A 145 -13.98 -8.36 -6.26
N ASP A 146 -12.84 -8.70 -5.66
CA ASP A 146 -12.58 -10.05 -5.14
C ASP A 146 -12.32 -10.07 -3.62
N PHE A 147 -11.84 -8.97 -3.03
CA PHE A 147 -11.36 -8.90 -1.63
C PHE A 147 -10.27 -9.91 -1.27
N GLU A 148 -9.68 -10.56 -2.26
CA GLU A 148 -8.63 -11.56 -2.11
C GLU A 148 -7.33 -11.13 -2.79
N SER A 149 -7.34 -10.06 -3.58
CA SER A 149 -6.16 -9.47 -4.20
C SER A 149 -5.82 -8.16 -3.51
N ARG A 150 -4.54 -7.96 -3.16
CA ARG A 150 -4.07 -6.69 -2.61
C ARG A 150 -2.75 -6.24 -3.19
N VAL A 151 -2.54 -4.93 -3.15
CA VAL A 151 -1.25 -4.31 -3.42
C VAL A 151 -0.83 -3.51 -2.20
N ARG A 152 0.39 -3.75 -1.73
CA ARG A 152 1.00 -2.93 -0.68
C ARG A 152 2.14 -2.11 -1.25
N PHE A 153 2.10 -0.80 -1.04
CA PHE A 153 3.17 0.12 -1.38
C PHE A 153 3.83 0.60 -0.09
N ILE A 154 5.16 0.65 -0.06
CA ILE A 154 5.93 1.25 1.04
C ILE A 154 6.84 2.30 0.45
N GLN A 155 6.47 3.57 0.57
CA GLN A 155 7.32 4.70 0.19
C GLN A 155 8.23 5.07 1.37
N ARG A 156 9.55 5.13 1.12
CA ARG A 156 10.55 5.53 2.11
C ARG A 156 10.91 6.99 1.90
N ILE A 157 10.65 7.84 2.89
CA ILE A 157 10.79 9.29 2.78
C ILE A 157 11.71 9.81 3.88
N CYS A 158 12.80 10.47 3.50
CA CYS A 158 13.66 11.16 4.44
C CYS A 158 13.13 12.57 4.69
N VAL A 159 13.06 12.99 5.96
CA VAL A 159 12.67 14.35 6.36
C VAL A 159 13.91 15.12 6.77
N LEU A 160 14.34 16.07 5.94
CA LEU A 160 15.48 16.93 6.18
C LEU A 160 15.04 18.22 6.87
N ASN A 161 15.76 18.62 7.92
CA ASN A 161 15.56 19.88 8.64
C ASN A 161 14.11 20.12 9.13
N ASN A 162 13.34 19.06 9.39
CA ASN A 162 11.93 19.09 9.79
C ASN A 162 10.97 19.75 8.77
N THR A 163 11.37 19.93 7.50
CA THR A 163 10.54 20.62 6.50
C THR A 163 10.63 20.01 5.10
N GLU A 164 11.80 19.54 4.70
CA GLU A 164 12.02 19.02 3.36
C GLU A 164 11.80 17.51 3.36
N MET A 165 10.93 17.01 2.49
CA MET A 165 10.63 15.59 2.39
C MET A 165 11.18 15.06 1.06
N GLU A 166 12.04 14.04 1.11
CA GLU A 166 12.62 13.43 -0.09
C GLU A 166 12.29 11.94 -0.17
N LEU A 167 11.57 11.54 -1.24
CA LEU A 167 11.35 10.15 -1.57
C LEU A 167 12.67 9.46 -1.95
N GLN A 168 13.02 8.42 -1.22
CA GLN A 168 14.22 7.60 -1.45
C GLN A 168 13.95 6.46 -2.44
N GLY A 169 12.73 5.93 -2.43
CA GLY A 169 12.29 4.85 -3.28
C GLY A 169 11.01 4.21 -2.74
N ILE A 170 10.57 3.16 -3.42
CA ILE A 170 9.31 2.49 -3.11
C ILE A 170 9.49 0.99 -3.18
N ARG A 171 8.89 0.27 -2.22
CA ARG A 171 8.72 -1.17 -2.30
C ARG A 171 7.26 -1.48 -2.61
N VAL A 172 7.03 -2.42 -3.51
CA VAL A 172 5.68 -2.81 -3.93
C VAL A 172 5.53 -4.31 -3.75
N PHE A 173 4.43 -4.72 -3.13
CA PHE A 173 4.01 -6.10 -3.00
C PHE A 173 2.70 -6.32 -3.72
N ARG A 174 2.63 -7.39 -4.51
CA ARG A 174 1.40 -7.90 -5.12
C ARG A 174 1.09 -9.23 -4.47
N GLU A 175 -0.02 -9.30 -3.73
CA GLU A 175 -0.32 -10.40 -2.84
C GLU A 175 -1.76 -10.91 -3.05
N GLN A 176 -1.93 -12.21 -2.92
CA GLN A 176 -3.20 -12.91 -2.96
C GLN A 176 -3.48 -13.56 -1.62
N TRP A 177 -4.72 -13.50 -1.17
CA TRP A 177 -5.20 -14.25 -0.03
C TRP A 177 -5.10 -15.75 -0.32
N TYR A 178 -4.31 -16.43 0.49
CA TYR A 178 -4.06 -17.86 0.39
C TYR A 178 -4.99 -18.66 1.30
N GLY A 179 -5.26 -18.16 2.50
CA GLY A 179 -6.02 -18.89 3.49
C GLY A 179 -6.22 -18.13 4.80
N PRO A 180 -6.96 -18.73 5.76
CA PRO A 180 -7.09 -18.19 7.11
C PRO A 180 -5.74 -18.06 7.79
N PHE A 181 -5.61 -17.08 8.69
CA PHE A 181 -4.38 -16.84 9.45
C PHE A 181 -3.90 -18.10 10.18
N ARG A 182 -2.64 -18.47 9.94
CA ARG A 182 -1.90 -19.57 10.56
C ARG A 182 -0.50 -19.12 10.97
N ASN A 183 -0.28 -17.82 11.12
CA ASN A 183 1.01 -17.24 11.51
C ASN A 183 2.20 -17.72 10.65
N GLY A 184 1.95 -18.01 9.36
CA GLY A 184 2.96 -18.55 8.45
C GLY A 184 3.47 -19.96 8.81
N ASP A 185 2.64 -20.80 9.46
CA ASP A 185 2.96 -22.22 9.74
C ASP A 185 3.24 -23.04 8.46
N GLN A 186 2.81 -22.55 7.30
CA GLN A 186 3.09 -23.13 5.99
C GLN A 186 3.76 -22.08 5.11
N LEU A 187 5.01 -22.34 4.72
CA LEU A 187 5.65 -21.56 3.68
C LEU A 187 5.04 -21.94 2.33
N GLY A 188 4.56 -20.94 1.58
CA GLY A 188 3.91 -21.12 0.30
C GLY A 188 4.87 -21.79 -0.69
N GLY A 189 4.54 -23.01 -1.10
CA GLY A 189 5.21 -23.69 -2.21
C GLY A 189 4.84 -23.06 -3.56
N CYS A 190 5.40 -23.59 -4.66
CA CYS A 190 5.30 -23.08 -6.05
C CYS A 190 3.90 -22.79 -6.64
N ALA A 191 2.81 -22.90 -5.87
CA ALA A 191 1.43 -22.71 -6.29
C ALA A 191 0.88 -21.29 -6.01
N ILE A 192 1.72 -20.25 -6.11
CA ILE A 192 1.21 -18.87 -6.06
C ILE A 192 0.46 -18.58 -7.37
N ARG A 193 -0.73 -17.99 -7.28
CA ARG A 193 -1.62 -17.71 -8.44
C ARG A 193 -1.12 -16.57 -9.34
N ASP A 194 -0.20 -15.74 -8.85
CA ASP A 194 0.42 -14.63 -9.60
C ASP A 194 1.88 -14.96 -9.93
N SER A 195 2.51 -14.11 -10.72
CA SER A 195 3.90 -14.24 -11.14
C SER A 195 4.74 -13.07 -10.64
N ALA A 196 6.07 -13.26 -10.59
CA ALA A 196 7.01 -12.16 -10.59
C ALA A 196 6.61 -11.12 -11.66
N PHE A 197 6.73 -9.84 -11.32
CA PHE A 197 6.15 -8.76 -12.11
C PHE A 197 7.12 -7.63 -12.41
N ALA A 198 8.18 -7.48 -11.63
CA ALA A 198 8.99 -6.28 -11.66
C ALA A 198 9.77 -6.09 -12.98
N SER A 199 9.99 -7.19 -13.73
CA SER A 199 10.61 -7.18 -15.06
C SER A 199 9.62 -6.95 -16.22
N THR A 200 8.32 -6.91 -15.96
CA THR A 200 7.30 -6.64 -16.99
C THR A 200 7.26 -5.16 -17.34
N ALA A 201 6.76 -4.82 -18.54
CA ALA A 201 6.67 -3.44 -18.96
C ALA A 201 5.74 -2.63 -18.03
N PRO A 202 6.13 -1.41 -17.61
CA PRO A 202 5.21 -0.46 -17.00
C PRO A 202 4.03 -0.16 -17.93
N MET A 203 2.93 0.27 -17.32
CA MET A 203 1.82 0.87 -18.07
C MET A 203 2.25 2.16 -18.79
N ILE A 204 1.44 2.64 -19.74
CA ILE A 204 1.73 3.89 -20.47
C ILE A 204 0.89 5.06 -19.92
N SER A 205 1.38 6.29 -20.07
CA SER A 205 0.74 7.48 -19.49
C SER A 205 -0.72 7.65 -19.90
N SER A 206 -1.08 7.24 -21.14
CA SER A 206 -2.45 7.30 -21.63
C SER A 206 -3.43 6.38 -20.89
N ASP A 207 -2.94 5.38 -20.16
CA ASP A 207 -3.81 4.46 -19.41
C ASP A 207 -4.39 5.12 -18.15
N ILE A 208 -3.72 6.15 -17.62
CA ILE A 208 -4.17 6.90 -16.43
C ILE A 208 -4.50 8.36 -16.72
N ALA A 209 -4.09 8.90 -17.87
CA ALA A 209 -4.40 10.26 -18.24
C ALA A 209 -5.91 10.47 -18.42
N GLY A 210 -6.41 11.62 -17.99
CA GLY A 210 -7.80 12.03 -18.18
C GLY A 210 -8.48 12.49 -16.90
N ILE A 211 -9.80 12.60 -16.99
CA ILE A 211 -10.67 13.02 -15.89
C ILE A 211 -11.22 11.77 -15.22
N TRP A 212 -11.00 11.67 -13.92
CA TRP A 212 -11.48 10.58 -13.09
C TRP A 212 -12.53 11.13 -12.13
N GLN A 213 -13.55 10.33 -11.82
CA GLN A 213 -14.58 10.69 -10.85
C GLN A 213 -14.88 9.50 -9.95
N GLY A 214 -15.05 9.75 -8.65
CA GLY A 214 -15.18 8.65 -7.70
C GLY A 214 -15.51 9.08 -6.30
N SER A 215 -15.86 8.12 -5.46
CA SER A 215 -16.00 8.33 -4.03
C SER A 215 -14.61 8.45 -3.41
N LYS A 216 -14.36 9.55 -2.70
CA LYS A 216 -13.12 9.74 -1.92
C LYS A 216 -13.45 9.65 -0.43
N ALA A 217 -12.83 8.69 0.24
CA ALA A 217 -12.86 8.57 1.70
C ALA A 217 -11.65 9.28 2.30
N VAL A 218 -11.86 10.11 3.31
CA VAL A 218 -10.87 11.02 3.86
C VAL A 218 -10.89 11.00 5.37
N THR A 219 -9.71 11.18 5.97
CA THR A 219 -9.59 11.54 7.38
C THR A 219 -8.49 12.59 7.54
N THR A 220 -8.70 13.53 8.45
CA THR A 220 -7.78 14.64 8.70
C THR A 220 -7.11 14.49 10.06
N PHE A 221 -5.83 14.83 10.10
CA PHE A 221 -5.01 14.85 11.29
C PHE A 221 -4.79 16.31 11.67
N ASP A 222 -5.53 16.79 12.67
CA ASP A 222 -5.29 18.09 13.28
C ASP A 222 -4.36 17.96 14.50
N THR A 223 -3.93 19.10 15.04
CA THR A 223 -3.04 19.14 16.22
C THR A 223 -3.72 18.76 17.53
N THR A 224 -5.01 18.40 17.51
CA THR A 224 -5.69 17.96 18.74
C THR A 224 -5.43 16.47 18.95
N ASN A 225 -5.28 16.09 20.23
CA ASN A 225 -4.74 14.80 20.62
C ASN A 225 -5.73 13.67 20.31
N THR A 226 -5.62 13.13 19.12
CA THR A 226 -6.64 12.33 18.48
C THR A 226 -6.00 11.00 18.09
N GLY A 227 -6.66 9.88 18.44
CA GLY A 227 -6.04 8.56 18.42
C GLY A 227 -5.43 8.17 17.07
N ILE A 228 -4.46 7.25 17.09
CA ILE A 228 -3.73 6.83 15.89
C ILE A 228 -4.64 6.16 14.84
N PHE A 229 -5.69 5.45 15.29
CA PHE A 229 -6.64 4.77 14.43
C PHE A 229 -7.73 5.72 13.96
N ARG A 230 -7.89 5.82 12.64
CA ARG A 230 -8.91 6.66 12.00
C ARG A 230 -9.64 5.87 10.93
N GLU A 231 -10.96 5.82 11.02
CA GLU A 231 -11.78 5.35 9.90
C GLU A 231 -11.75 6.39 8.77
N LEU A 232 -11.58 5.91 7.54
CA LEU A 232 -11.73 6.69 6.32
C LEU A 232 -13.21 6.74 5.97
N LEU A 233 -13.81 7.91 6.17
CA LEU A 233 -15.21 8.17 5.88
C LEU A 233 -15.32 8.86 4.52
N GLY A 234 -16.21 8.38 3.66
CA GLY A 234 -16.41 8.94 2.33
C GLY A 234 -17.83 9.44 2.16
N ASP A 235 -17.97 10.74 1.90
CA ASP A 235 -19.28 11.36 1.65
C ASP A 235 -19.34 12.17 0.34
N GLU A 236 -18.20 12.38 -0.34
CA GLU A 236 -18.14 13.25 -1.51
C GLU A 236 -17.61 12.54 -2.76
N THR A 237 -18.34 12.72 -3.86
CA THR A 237 -17.83 12.40 -5.19
C THR A 237 -16.85 13.49 -5.58
N GLN A 238 -15.59 13.15 -5.78
CA GLN A 238 -14.58 14.07 -6.27
C GLN A 238 -14.23 13.77 -7.72
N LYS A 239 -13.81 14.82 -8.43
CA LYS A 239 -13.18 14.73 -9.74
C LYS A 239 -11.70 15.00 -9.57
N SER A 240 -10.87 14.13 -10.14
CA SER A 240 -9.43 14.30 -10.23
C SER A 240 -9.03 14.35 -11.71
N VAL A 241 -7.94 15.07 -12.00
CA VAL A 241 -7.38 15.17 -13.35
C VAL A 241 -5.96 14.66 -13.28
N ARG A 242 -5.64 13.70 -14.14
CA ARG A 242 -4.30 13.16 -14.30
C ARG A 242 -3.78 13.54 -15.68
N ASP A 243 -2.65 14.24 -15.73
CA ASP A 243 -1.95 14.55 -16.97
C ASP A 243 -1.13 13.36 -17.50
N GLY A 244 -0.84 12.38 -16.63
CA GLY A 244 -0.04 11.20 -16.95
C GLY A 244 1.47 11.45 -16.99
N GLU A 245 1.92 12.68 -16.75
CA GLU A 245 3.34 13.06 -16.80
C GLU A 245 3.99 13.11 -15.41
N ASN A 246 3.24 13.49 -14.37
CA ASN A 246 3.78 13.58 -13.00
C ASN A 246 3.76 12.24 -12.24
N ASN A 247 3.21 11.20 -12.86
CA ASN A 247 3.11 9.87 -12.27
C ASN A 247 4.28 8.99 -12.73
N VAL A 248 4.90 8.31 -11.77
CA VAL A 248 5.87 7.26 -12.06
C VAL A 248 5.10 5.95 -12.24
N LEU A 249 5.10 5.46 -13.48
CA LEU A 249 4.39 4.26 -13.88
C LEU A 249 5.22 3.02 -13.56
N LEU A 250 4.56 2.02 -12.98
CA LEU A 250 5.14 0.76 -12.57
C LEU A 250 4.47 -0.41 -13.33
N PRO A 251 5.10 -1.60 -13.34
CA PRO A 251 4.49 -2.78 -13.92
C PRO A 251 3.20 -3.20 -13.19
N LYS A 252 2.38 -4.04 -13.85
CA LYS A 252 1.08 -4.54 -13.34
C LYS A 252 0.07 -3.43 -12.97
N GLN A 253 -0.01 -2.38 -13.80
CA GLN A 253 -1.04 -1.34 -13.71
C GLN A 253 -0.94 -0.50 -12.42
N LEU A 254 0.28 -0.28 -11.94
CA LEU A 254 0.55 0.45 -10.70
C LEU A 254 1.22 1.78 -11.00
N TRP A 255 1.04 2.77 -10.14
CA TRP A 255 1.79 4.02 -10.19
C TRP A 255 2.01 4.59 -8.80
N PHE A 256 2.92 5.56 -8.73
CA PHE A 256 3.03 6.46 -7.60
C PHE A 256 3.44 7.86 -8.06
N SER A 257 3.18 8.85 -7.22
CA SER A 257 3.72 10.20 -7.35
C SER A 257 4.14 10.73 -5.98
N PHE A 258 5.03 11.71 -6.01
CA PHE A 258 5.52 12.39 -4.82
C PHE A 258 5.85 13.82 -5.20
N GLU A 259 4.95 14.75 -4.85
CA GLU A 259 4.95 16.11 -5.38
C GLU A 259 4.89 17.12 -4.25
N GLN A 260 5.65 18.21 -4.38
CA GLN A 260 5.54 19.36 -3.49
C GLN A 260 4.83 20.51 -4.21
N ASN A 261 3.79 21.07 -3.58
CA ASN A 261 3.06 22.20 -4.13
C ASN A 261 3.77 23.54 -3.86
N LYS A 262 3.29 24.61 -4.49
CA LYS A 262 3.88 25.97 -4.37
C LYS A 262 3.84 26.55 -2.95
N VAL A 263 2.99 26.01 -2.08
CA VAL A 263 2.83 26.43 -0.67
C VAL A 263 3.73 25.59 0.25
N GLY A 264 4.49 24.65 -0.31
CA GLY A 264 5.43 23.78 0.39
C GLY A 264 4.81 22.49 0.95
N GLU A 265 3.52 22.24 0.71
CA GLU A 265 2.88 20.98 1.12
C GLU A 265 3.30 19.85 0.19
N THR A 266 3.41 18.64 0.75
CA THR A 266 3.86 17.46 0.01
C THR A 266 2.71 16.47 -0.11
N LEU A 267 2.40 16.05 -1.34
CA LEU A 267 1.43 15.02 -1.66
C LEU A 267 2.16 13.75 -2.07
N SER A 268 1.91 12.68 -1.34
CA SER A 268 2.36 11.33 -1.65
C SER A 268 1.17 10.53 -2.13
N GLU A 269 1.20 10.00 -3.35
CA GLU A 269 0.10 9.22 -3.93
C GLU A 269 0.60 7.89 -4.49
N VAL A 270 -0.21 6.86 -4.35
CA VAL A 270 -0.05 5.58 -5.03
C VAL A 270 -1.38 5.17 -5.64
N GLY A 271 -1.35 4.34 -6.67
CA GLY A 271 -2.58 3.77 -7.16
C GLY A 271 -2.43 2.53 -7.99
N TRP A 272 -3.58 1.93 -8.24
CA TRP A 272 -3.76 0.67 -8.93
C TRP A 272 -4.93 0.79 -9.90
N LEU A 273 -4.64 0.63 -11.19
CA LEU A 273 -5.61 0.63 -12.26
C LEU A 273 -6.19 -0.78 -12.31
N LEU A 274 -7.50 -0.83 -12.23
CA LEU A 274 -8.32 -2.03 -12.26
C LEU A 274 -8.97 -2.14 -13.65
N ASP A 275 -9.52 -3.32 -13.91
CA ASP A 275 -10.27 -3.55 -15.13
C ASP A 275 -11.43 -2.57 -15.30
N HIS A 276 -11.80 -2.33 -16.57
CA HIS A 276 -12.93 -1.50 -16.97
C HIS A 276 -12.82 -0.01 -16.63
N GLY A 277 -11.60 0.55 -16.65
CA GLY A 277 -11.39 1.99 -16.47
C GLY A 277 -11.71 2.44 -15.05
N LYS A 278 -11.41 1.59 -14.07
CA LYS A 278 -11.53 1.88 -12.64
C LYS A 278 -10.15 2.00 -12.03
N ALA A 279 -10.00 2.81 -11.00
CA ALA A 279 -8.74 2.98 -10.28
C ALA A 279 -9.00 3.05 -8.78
N ILE A 280 -8.08 2.48 -7.99
CA ILE A 280 -7.97 2.78 -6.57
C ILE A 280 -6.75 3.66 -6.38
N THR A 281 -6.95 4.78 -5.71
CA THR A 281 -5.89 5.75 -5.42
C THR A 281 -5.83 5.96 -3.92
N SER A 282 -4.63 6.03 -3.36
CA SER A 282 -4.46 6.41 -1.96
C SER A 282 -3.38 7.44 -1.81
N SER A 283 -3.60 8.39 -0.92
CA SER A 283 -2.68 9.51 -0.75
C SER A 283 -2.54 9.99 0.69
N CYS A 284 -1.40 10.60 0.96
CA CYS A 284 -1.10 11.33 2.18
C CYS A 284 -0.69 12.76 1.84
N LEU A 285 -1.33 13.74 2.48
CA LEU A 285 -0.97 15.14 2.39
C LEU A 285 -0.20 15.56 3.65
N PHE A 286 0.97 16.17 3.45
CA PHE A 286 1.80 16.72 4.50
C PHE A 286 1.85 18.24 4.42
N SER A 287 1.93 18.91 5.56
CA SER A 287 2.19 20.34 5.64
C SER A 287 3.62 20.68 5.18
N SER A 288 3.90 21.96 5.01
CA SER A 288 5.24 22.53 4.79
C SER A 288 6.26 22.25 5.91
N THR A 289 5.82 21.70 7.04
CA THR A 289 6.68 21.27 8.14
C THR A 289 6.68 19.75 8.32
N ALA A 290 6.46 19.02 7.22
CA ALA A 290 6.42 17.55 7.18
C ALA A 290 5.43 16.89 8.17
N LYS A 291 4.36 17.60 8.58
CA LYS A 291 3.32 17.03 9.45
C LYS A 291 2.17 16.49 8.62
N LEU A 292 1.74 15.27 8.92
CA LEU A 292 0.59 14.67 8.27
C LEU A 292 -0.67 15.52 8.50
N LYS A 293 -1.41 15.83 7.43
CA LYS A 293 -2.65 16.60 7.44
C LYS A 293 -3.85 15.76 7.04
N GLU A 294 -3.71 14.94 6.01
CA GLU A 294 -4.82 14.20 5.41
C GLU A 294 -4.32 12.83 4.94
N ILE A 295 -5.15 11.81 5.15
CA ILE A 295 -5.04 10.54 4.43
C ILE A 295 -6.34 10.33 3.65
N SER A 296 -6.22 9.81 2.43
CA SER A 296 -7.39 9.45 1.64
C SER A 296 -7.23 8.17 0.84
N ILE A 297 -8.37 7.55 0.52
CA ILE A 297 -8.52 6.47 -0.45
C ILE A 297 -9.69 6.82 -1.36
N ALA A 298 -9.48 6.78 -2.67
CA ALA A 298 -10.50 7.00 -3.67
C ALA A 298 -10.70 5.76 -4.53
N LEU A 299 -11.96 5.44 -4.83
CA LEU A 299 -12.34 4.49 -5.87
C LEU A 299 -12.95 5.28 -7.01
N GLU A 300 -12.25 5.31 -8.13
CA GLU A 300 -12.52 6.22 -9.24
C GLU A 300 -12.83 5.45 -10.52
N THR A 301 -13.59 6.09 -11.41
CA THR A 301 -13.85 5.65 -12.76
C THR A 301 -13.53 6.78 -13.75
N ILE A 302 -13.11 6.42 -14.97
CA ILE A 302 -12.93 7.41 -16.03
C ILE A 302 -14.25 8.13 -16.26
N ALA A 303 -14.23 9.47 -16.17
CA ALA A 303 -15.36 10.29 -16.52
C ALA A 303 -15.53 10.27 -18.04
N LEU A 304 -16.68 9.82 -18.52
CA LEU A 304 -17.04 9.97 -19.93
C LEU A 304 -17.10 11.47 -20.25
N GLU A 305 -16.31 11.92 -21.23
CA GLU A 305 -16.53 13.23 -21.82
C GLU A 305 -17.96 13.24 -22.39
N HIS A 306 -18.85 14.02 -21.77
CA HIS A 306 -20.06 14.41 -22.48
C HIS A 306 -19.61 15.30 -23.64
N VAL A 307 -19.51 14.69 -24.82
CA VAL A 307 -19.52 15.41 -26.09
C VAL A 307 -20.87 16.14 -26.13
N VAL A 308 -20.84 17.44 -25.83
CA VAL A 308 -21.96 18.35 -26.05
C VAL A 308 -21.95 18.81 -27.49
#